data_AF-A0A7S2N3B9-F1
#
_entry.id   AF-A0A7S2N3B9-F1
#
_cell.length_a   1.000
_cell.length_b   1.000
_cell.length_c   1.000
_cell.angle_alpha   90.00
_cell.angle_beta   90.00
_cell.angle_gamma   90.00
#
_symmetry.space_group_name_H-M   'P 1'
#
loop_
_entity.id
_entity.type
_entity.pdbx_description
1 polymer ?
#
loop_
_entity_poly.entity_id
_entity_poly.type
_entity_poly.pdbx_seq_one_letter_code
_entity_poly.pdbx_strand_id
1 'polypeptide(L)'
;QPHSPSLILLFLVTVYFPIVLALQTPTKCNHFQRRIGIGQPVFPFRPSRSFLSILGRHNTKALILAAAEGTEGAEDLEFNKPCVVQRLDLSDLFSRWKFLQKLLDAEVSAADANELLYRVLYSFITYPPAPSGKSEDSNVSPIPTDEKIEIIESLFRTDQHGNGSIFALRDPGCSPGHDSVLQTLEEQLLPDPREDEDAHKGAWDTIMEIHGKESVKVREQEGSKSWRARCIVARVLLYFDFLTRGVVEEPFS
;
A
#
# COMPACT_ATOMS: atom_id res chain seq x y z
N GLN A 1 -38.50 34.24 46.47
CA GLN A 1 -38.36 35.11 45.29
C GLN A 1 -37.07 34.75 44.58
N PRO A 2 -37.11 34.49 43.27
CA PRO A 2 -36.03 33.84 42.53
C PRO A 2 -35.20 34.87 41.74
N HIS A 3 -33.91 34.58 41.56
CA HIS A 3 -33.18 35.03 40.37
C HIS A 3 -32.58 33.80 39.71
N SER A 4 -33.08 33.55 38.50
CA SER A 4 -32.81 32.39 37.67
C SER A 4 -31.37 32.33 37.14
N PRO A 5 -30.90 31.11 36.81
CA PRO A 5 -29.68 30.83 36.05
C PRO A 5 -29.97 30.93 34.54
N SER A 6 -29.06 31.48 33.73
CA SER A 6 -29.17 31.45 32.26
C SER A 6 -27.87 31.85 31.58
N LEU A 7 -27.48 31.06 30.56
CA LEU A 7 -26.64 31.44 29.40
C LEU A 7 -25.11 31.41 29.55
N ILE A 8 -24.53 30.21 29.69
CA ILE A 8 -23.26 29.89 29.00
C ILE A 8 -23.36 28.46 28.44
N LEU A 9 -24.25 28.28 27.47
CA LEU A 9 -24.23 27.14 26.56
C LEU A 9 -24.95 27.57 25.27
N LEU A 10 -24.17 27.76 24.20
CA LEU A 10 -24.51 27.87 22.76
C LEU A 10 -23.64 28.97 22.13
N PHE A 11 -22.62 28.58 21.39
CA PHE A 11 -22.37 29.04 20.02
C PHE A 11 -21.26 28.16 19.41
N LEU A 12 -21.63 26.89 19.20
CA LEU A 12 -21.11 26.11 18.08
C LEU A 12 -22.03 26.41 16.88
N VAL A 13 -21.44 26.42 15.68
CA VAL A 13 -22.09 26.41 14.36
C VAL A 13 -22.50 27.77 13.76
N THR A 14 -21.59 28.34 12.97
CA THR A 14 -21.83 28.99 11.67
C THR A 14 -20.43 29.21 11.05
N VAL A 15 -19.92 28.36 10.15
CA VAL A 15 -20.28 28.24 8.72
C VAL A 15 -20.31 29.63 8.06
N TYR A 16 -19.28 29.98 7.30
CA TYR A 16 -19.36 30.24 5.84
C TYR A 16 -18.04 30.81 5.28
N PHE A 17 -17.57 30.12 4.25
CA PHE A 17 -16.66 30.50 3.15
C PHE A 17 -16.76 31.98 2.69
N PRO A 18 -15.69 32.53 2.06
CA PRO A 18 -15.67 32.53 0.59
C PRO A 18 -14.32 32.11 -0.05
N ILE A 19 -14.27 31.28 -1.10
CA ILE A 19 -14.34 31.56 -2.57
C ILE A 19 -13.27 32.62 -2.96
N VAL A 20 -12.27 32.41 -3.84
CA VAL A 20 -12.35 32.27 -5.31
C VAL A 20 -10.95 31.96 -5.91
N LEU A 21 -10.95 30.97 -6.81
CA LEU A 21 -10.19 30.76 -8.07
C LEU A 21 -8.90 31.55 -8.36
N ALA A 22 -7.90 30.80 -8.84
CA ALA A 22 -7.27 31.09 -10.13
C ALA A 22 -7.06 29.79 -10.93
N LEU A 23 -7.64 29.76 -12.12
CA LEU A 23 -7.57 28.73 -13.15
C LEU A 23 -6.21 28.73 -13.84
N GLN A 24 -5.73 27.55 -14.27
CA GLN A 24 -5.36 27.29 -15.67
C GLN A 24 -4.98 25.82 -15.90
N THR A 25 -5.83 25.11 -16.63
CA THR A 25 -5.46 23.94 -17.46
C THR A 25 -5.11 24.46 -18.88
N PRO A 26 -4.45 23.68 -19.77
CA PRO A 26 -5.15 22.61 -20.47
C PRO A 26 -4.35 21.29 -20.70
N THR A 27 -5.10 20.21 -20.52
CA THR A 27 -5.11 18.92 -21.26
C THR A 27 -4.35 18.84 -22.59
N LYS A 28 -3.55 17.77 -22.77
CA LYS A 28 -3.48 16.95 -24.01
C LYS A 28 -3.05 15.51 -23.69
N CYS A 29 -4.00 14.57 -23.67
CA CYS A 29 -3.72 13.14 -23.85
C CYS A 29 -4.37 12.75 -25.18
N ASN A 30 -3.56 12.57 -26.22
CA ASN A 30 -4.04 12.29 -27.57
C ASN A 30 -4.33 10.79 -27.73
N HIS A 31 -5.57 10.52 -28.12
CA HIS A 31 -6.00 9.37 -28.89
C HIS A 31 -5.03 9.08 -30.06
N PHE A 32 -4.58 7.84 -30.20
CA PHE A 32 -4.17 7.31 -31.50
C PHE A 32 -4.74 5.90 -31.69
N GLN A 33 -5.78 5.82 -32.52
CA GLN A 33 -6.45 4.60 -32.94
C GLN A 33 -6.16 4.38 -34.44
N ARG A 34 -5.78 3.14 -34.77
CA ARG A 34 -5.89 2.44 -36.07
C ARG A 34 -5.27 3.06 -37.33
N ARG A 35 -4.30 2.32 -37.89
CA ARG A 35 -4.32 1.99 -39.33
C ARG A 35 -4.19 0.49 -39.54
N ILE A 36 -5.09 0.01 -40.38
CA ILE A 36 -5.29 -1.35 -40.86
C ILE A 36 -4.26 -1.59 -41.97
N GLY A 37 -3.55 -2.71 -41.91
CA GLY A 37 -2.67 -3.20 -42.97
C GLY A 37 -2.93 -4.68 -43.17
N ILE A 38 -3.62 -4.99 -44.26
CA ILE A 38 -4.01 -6.33 -44.71
C ILE A 38 -2.77 -7.07 -45.23
N GLY A 39 -2.55 -8.31 -44.78
CA GLY A 39 -1.50 -9.18 -45.31
C GLY A 39 -1.44 -10.55 -44.62
N GLN A 40 -2.15 -11.52 -45.19
CA GLN A 40 -1.94 -12.98 -45.03
C GLN A 40 -1.84 -13.57 -46.45
N PRO A 41 -1.42 -14.85 -46.69
CA PRO A 41 -1.00 -15.92 -45.76
C PRO A 41 0.26 -16.71 -46.23
N VAL A 42 0.65 -17.76 -45.48
CA VAL A 42 0.90 -19.17 -45.92
C VAL A 42 1.95 -19.89 -45.02
N PHE A 43 1.43 -20.79 -44.16
CA PHE A 43 1.85 -22.14 -43.67
C PHE A 43 3.34 -22.62 -43.62
N PRO A 44 3.64 -23.82 -43.06
CA PRO A 44 3.48 -24.29 -41.67
C PRO A 44 4.81 -24.89 -41.13
N PHE A 45 5.08 -24.86 -39.82
CA PHE A 45 6.10 -25.76 -39.25
C PHE A 45 5.72 -26.23 -37.84
N ARG A 46 5.70 -27.56 -37.66
CA ARG A 46 5.60 -28.30 -36.40
C ARG A 46 6.69 -29.39 -36.43
N PRO A 47 7.05 -30.00 -35.29
CA PRO A 47 8.26 -29.68 -34.55
C PRO A 47 9.30 -30.82 -34.62
N SER A 48 10.56 -30.53 -34.31
CA SER A 48 11.52 -31.58 -33.95
C SER A 48 11.88 -31.50 -32.48
N ARG A 49 11.76 -32.66 -31.82
CA ARG A 49 12.30 -32.97 -30.50
C ARG A 49 13.84 -32.89 -30.54
N SER A 50 14.42 -32.73 -29.36
CA SER A 50 15.85 -32.78 -29.03
C SER A 50 16.58 -31.42 -28.98
N PHE A 51 16.25 -30.59 -27.99
CA PHE A 51 17.23 -29.73 -27.31
C PHE A 51 16.78 -29.54 -25.85
N LEU A 52 16.86 -30.63 -25.08
CA LEU A 52 16.81 -30.60 -23.62
C LEU A 52 18.23 -30.79 -23.10
N SER A 53 18.94 -29.67 -22.94
CA SER A 53 19.92 -29.45 -21.89
C SER A 53 20.38 -28.00 -21.98
N ILE A 54 20.48 -27.32 -20.84
CA ILE A 54 20.90 -25.92 -20.69
C ILE A 54 19.75 -24.91 -20.87
N LEU A 55 18.83 -24.89 -19.92
CA LEU A 55 18.16 -23.66 -19.47
C LEU A 55 17.96 -23.79 -17.96
N GLY A 56 18.91 -23.24 -17.20
CA GLY A 56 18.79 -23.02 -15.77
C GLY A 56 17.76 -21.94 -15.49
N ARG A 57 17.09 -22.08 -14.35
CA ARG A 57 16.37 -21.06 -13.57
C ARG A 57 16.03 -19.79 -14.35
N HIS A 58 14.79 -19.65 -14.82
CA HIS A 58 14.02 -18.40 -14.94
C HIS A 58 12.79 -18.69 -15.83
N ASN A 59 11.69 -19.19 -15.26
CA ASN A 59 10.34 -18.94 -15.78
C ASN A 59 9.24 -19.56 -14.90
N THR A 60 8.95 -18.94 -13.76
CA THR A 60 7.65 -19.13 -13.07
C THR A 60 6.55 -18.25 -13.68
N LYS A 61 6.89 -17.27 -14.53
CA LYS A 61 5.90 -16.43 -15.24
C LYS A 61 5.14 -17.17 -16.35
N ALA A 62 5.70 -18.23 -16.93
CA ALA A 62 5.07 -18.98 -18.02
C ALA A 62 4.03 -20.01 -17.56
N LEU A 63 4.04 -20.41 -16.29
CA LEU A 63 3.17 -21.48 -15.78
C LEU A 63 1.81 -20.96 -15.27
N ILE A 64 1.69 -19.65 -15.01
CA ILE A 64 0.43 -19.01 -14.62
C ILE A 64 -0.42 -18.65 -15.86
N LEU A 65 0.20 -18.48 -17.04
CA LEU A 65 -0.46 -18.06 -18.28
C LEU A 65 -1.11 -19.18 -19.11
N ALA A 66 -0.92 -20.45 -18.74
CA ALA A 66 -1.39 -21.61 -19.53
C ALA A 66 -2.65 -22.30 -18.96
N ALA A 67 -3.23 -21.81 -17.85
CA ALA A 67 -4.38 -22.44 -17.20
C ALA A 67 -5.73 -21.77 -17.49
N ALA A 68 -5.79 -20.81 -18.40
CA ALA A 68 -6.98 -19.99 -18.67
C ALA A 68 -7.61 -20.24 -20.06
N GLU A 69 -7.59 -21.49 -20.54
CA GLU A 69 -8.39 -21.88 -21.72
C GLU A 69 -9.58 -22.74 -21.29
N GLY A 70 -10.75 -22.11 -21.22
CA GLY A 70 -12.02 -22.83 -21.36
C GLY A 70 -13.04 -22.58 -20.25
N THR A 71 -13.76 -21.45 -20.30
CA THR A 71 -15.22 -21.41 -20.06
C THR A 71 -15.79 -20.08 -20.56
N GLU A 72 -16.42 -20.09 -21.73
CA GLU A 72 -17.25 -18.98 -22.21
C GLU A 72 -18.60 -19.05 -21.50
N GLY A 73 -18.93 -18.07 -20.66
CA GLY A 73 -20.22 -17.98 -20.01
C GLY A 73 -20.30 -17.01 -18.85
N ALA A 74 -20.59 -15.74 -19.16
CA ALA A 74 -21.25 -14.75 -18.31
C ALA A 74 -20.50 -14.19 -17.07
N GLU A 75 -19.46 -13.35 -17.26
CA GLU A 75 -19.02 -12.36 -16.25
C GLU A 75 -18.42 -11.09 -16.90
N ASP A 76 -19.15 -10.45 -17.81
CA ASP A 76 -18.85 -9.06 -18.18
C ASP A 76 -19.47 -8.15 -17.11
N LEU A 77 -18.69 -7.65 -16.12
CA LEU A 77 -18.85 -6.33 -15.45
C LEU A 77 -18.02 -6.07 -14.15
N GLU A 78 -16.91 -6.75 -13.84
CA GLU A 78 -16.03 -6.35 -12.70
C GLU A 78 -14.63 -5.85 -13.09
N PHE A 79 -14.37 -5.63 -14.38
CA PHE A 79 -13.01 -5.37 -14.91
C PHE A 79 -12.42 -3.97 -14.66
N ASN A 80 -12.96 -3.19 -13.72
CA ASN A 80 -12.44 -1.84 -13.49
C ASN A 80 -12.60 -1.36 -12.03
N LYS A 81 -12.29 -2.23 -11.06
CA LYS A 81 -12.14 -1.76 -9.69
C LYS A 81 -10.95 -0.79 -9.66
N PRO A 82 -11.15 0.49 -9.29
CA PRO A 82 -10.04 1.42 -9.19
C PRO A 82 -9.02 0.88 -8.20
N CYS A 83 -7.74 0.98 -8.55
CA CYS A 83 -6.64 0.58 -7.67
C CYS A 83 -6.78 1.29 -6.32
N VAL A 84 -6.31 0.68 -5.23
CA VAL A 84 -6.40 1.29 -3.88
C VAL A 84 -5.89 2.73 -3.82
N VAL A 85 -4.89 3.09 -4.63
CA VAL A 85 -4.35 4.44 -4.76
C VAL A 85 -5.40 5.44 -5.24
N GLN A 86 -6.13 5.10 -6.31
CA GLN A 86 -7.23 5.94 -6.83
C GLN A 86 -8.44 5.92 -5.91
N ARG A 87 -8.78 4.74 -5.35
CA ARG A 87 -9.93 4.56 -4.46
C ARG A 87 -9.82 5.39 -3.17
N LEU A 88 -8.60 5.54 -2.66
CA LEU A 88 -8.31 6.28 -1.43
C LEU A 88 -7.73 7.68 -1.67
N ASP A 89 -7.58 8.10 -2.94
CA ASP A 89 -6.99 9.37 -3.35
C ASP A 89 -5.59 9.63 -2.74
N LEU A 90 -4.68 8.66 -2.87
CA LEU A 90 -3.34 8.72 -2.24
C LEU A 90 -2.30 9.47 -3.10
N SER A 91 -2.76 10.42 -3.90
CA SER A 91 -1.95 11.13 -4.90
C SER A 91 -0.98 12.12 -4.27
N ASP A 92 -1.38 12.79 -3.20
CA ASP A 92 -0.59 13.83 -2.52
C ASP A 92 -0.21 13.45 -1.08
N LEU A 93 0.79 14.16 -0.54
CA LEU A 93 1.32 13.93 0.81
C LEU A 93 0.26 14.10 1.91
N PHE A 94 -0.62 15.08 1.78
CA PHE A 94 -1.66 15.35 2.78
C PHE A 94 -2.71 14.23 2.79
N SER A 95 -3.11 13.72 1.63
CA SER A 95 -4.02 12.59 1.54
C SER A 95 -3.41 11.30 2.11
N ARG A 96 -2.11 11.07 1.92
CA ARG A 96 -1.38 9.96 2.54
C ARG A 96 -1.28 10.11 4.07
N TRP A 97 -1.06 11.32 4.57
CA TRP A 97 -1.10 11.62 5.99
C TRP A 97 -2.48 11.35 6.60
N LYS A 98 -3.53 11.85 5.94
CA LYS A 98 -4.92 11.61 6.35
C LYS A 98 -5.28 10.13 6.31
N PHE A 99 -4.76 9.38 5.36
CA PHE A 99 -4.91 7.92 5.32
C PHE A 99 -4.30 7.28 6.57
N LEU A 100 -3.06 7.62 6.96
CA LEU A 100 -2.44 7.07 8.16
C LEU A 100 -3.23 7.42 9.43
N GLN A 101 -3.75 8.65 9.52
CA GLN A 101 -4.63 9.04 10.62
C GLN A 101 -5.88 8.15 10.70
N LYS A 102 -6.60 8.00 9.58
CA LYS A 102 -7.78 7.14 9.49
C LYS A 102 -7.47 5.67 9.75
N LEU A 103 -6.32 5.19 9.31
CA LEU A 103 -5.85 3.82 9.56
C LEU A 103 -5.73 3.60 11.07
N LEU A 104 -5.09 4.54 11.77
CA LEU A 104 -4.93 4.52 13.21
C LEU A 104 -6.29 4.65 13.93
N ASP A 105 -7.20 5.48 13.45
CA ASP A 105 -8.55 5.62 14.00
C ASP A 105 -9.50 4.45 13.67
N ALA A 106 -8.99 3.41 13.00
CA ALA A 106 -9.76 2.24 12.56
C ALA A 106 -10.92 2.58 11.61
N GLU A 107 -10.80 3.69 10.87
CA GLU A 107 -11.75 4.14 9.86
C GLU A 107 -11.44 3.59 8.45
N VAL A 108 -10.27 2.97 8.27
CA VAL A 108 -9.87 2.29 7.03
C VAL A 108 -10.24 0.81 7.09
N SER A 109 -10.84 0.30 6.02
CA SER A 109 -11.16 -1.12 5.89
C SER A 109 -9.90 -1.98 5.90
N ALA A 110 -9.96 -3.19 6.47
CA ALA A 110 -8.81 -4.08 6.48
C ALA A 110 -8.35 -4.42 5.06
N ALA A 111 -9.29 -4.59 4.13
CA ALA A 111 -9.00 -4.88 2.72
C ALA A 111 -8.16 -3.77 2.06
N ASP A 112 -8.54 -2.51 2.25
CA ASP A 112 -7.82 -1.37 1.67
C ASP A 112 -6.42 -1.22 2.25
N ALA A 113 -6.28 -1.34 3.58
CA ALA A 113 -4.98 -1.26 4.23
C ALA A 113 -4.04 -2.39 3.81
N ASN A 114 -4.57 -3.61 3.66
CA ASN A 114 -3.84 -4.79 3.23
C ASN A 114 -3.40 -4.70 1.75
N GLU A 115 -4.28 -4.20 0.87
CA GLU A 115 -3.95 -3.94 -0.54
C GLU A 115 -2.87 -2.85 -0.65
N LEU A 116 -2.99 -1.77 0.13
CA LEU A 116 -1.99 -0.71 0.12
C LEU A 116 -0.62 -1.19 0.61
N LEU A 117 -0.60 -1.93 1.72
CA LEU A 117 0.63 -2.53 2.25
C LEU A 117 1.30 -3.44 1.22
N TYR A 118 0.52 -4.28 0.54
CA TYR A 118 0.99 -5.09 -0.57
C TYR A 118 1.64 -4.22 -1.65
N ARG A 119 0.96 -3.16 -2.11
CA ARG A 119 1.49 -2.30 -3.19
C ARG A 119 2.76 -1.56 -2.81
N VAL A 120 2.86 -1.06 -1.57
CA VAL A 120 4.08 -0.39 -1.09
C VAL A 120 5.26 -1.38 -1.09
N LEU A 121 5.09 -2.56 -0.50
CA LEU A 121 6.16 -3.56 -0.47
C LEU A 121 6.48 -4.15 -1.86
N TYR A 122 5.47 -4.33 -2.71
CA TYR A 122 5.65 -4.73 -4.10
C TYR A 122 6.43 -3.68 -4.91
N SER A 123 6.13 -2.40 -4.70
CA SER A 123 6.85 -1.30 -5.34
C SER A 123 8.30 -1.24 -4.89
N PHE A 124 8.57 -1.53 -3.61
CA PHE A 124 9.92 -1.58 -3.07
C PHE A 124 10.80 -2.66 -3.71
N ILE A 125 10.26 -3.88 -3.92
CA ILE A 125 11.01 -4.95 -4.58
C ILE A 125 11.17 -4.72 -6.09
N THR A 126 10.19 -4.08 -6.72
CA THR A 126 10.14 -3.92 -8.19
C THR A 126 10.95 -2.70 -8.63
N TYR A 127 10.88 -1.62 -7.85
CA TYR A 127 11.53 -0.33 -8.10
C TYR A 127 12.35 0.07 -6.85
N PRO A 128 13.40 -0.69 -6.52
CA PRO A 128 14.20 -0.44 -5.34
C PRO A 128 14.71 1.00 -5.32
N PRO A 129 14.72 1.67 -4.14
CA PRO A 129 15.37 2.97 -4.01
C PRO A 129 16.81 2.86 -4.51
N ALA A 130 17.25 3.89 -5.25
CA ALA A 130 18.65 3.98 -5.63
C ALA A 130 19.50 3.97 -4.35
N PRO A 131 20.61 3.20 -4.31
CA PRO A 131 21.48 3.20 -3.15
C PRO A 131 21.97 4.63 -2.94
N SER A 132 21.59 5.25 -1.83
CA SER A 132 21.94 6.64 -1.55
C SER A 132 23.46 6.75 -1.50
N GLY A 133 24.02 7.40 -2.52
CA GLY A 133 25.44 7.69 -2.56
C GLY A 133 25.75 8.77 -1.53
N LYS A 134 26.11 8.37 -0.30
CA LYS A 134 26.77 9.21 0.71
C LYS A 134 26.08 10.56 0.99
N SER A 135 24.87 10.56 1.52
CA SER A 135 24.35 11.73 2.26
C SER A 135 24.11 11.33 3.70
N GLU A 136 24.79 12.02 4.63
CA GLU A 136 24.70 11.88 6.09
C GLU A 136 23.33 12.27 6.68
N ASP A 137 22.35 12.64 5.85
CA ASP A 137 21.05 13.09 6.31
C ASP A 137 20.09 11.92 6.58
N SER A 138 20.10 11.50 7.84
CA SER A 138 18.97 11.10 8.69
C SER A 138 17.59 10.95 8.00
N ASN A 139 17.38 9.81 7.35
CA ASN A 139 16.13 9.04 7.18
C ASN A 139 16.34 8.14 5.96
N VAL A 140 17.18 7.12 6.14
CA VAL A 140 17.57 6.23 5.05
C VAL A 140 16.47 5.20 4.88
N SER A 141 15.76 5.30 3.76
CA SER A 141 14.87 4.26 3.26
C SER A 141 15.52 2.88 3.39
N PRO A 142 14.77 1.80 3.66
CA PRO A 142 15.34 0.47 3.75
C PRO A 142 16.14 0.12 2.51
N ILE A 143 17.32 -0.45 2.70
CA ILE A 143 18.13 -0.99 1.61
C ILE A 143 17.54 -2.35 1.22
N PRO A 144 17.30 -2.61 -0.08
CA PRO A 144 16.85 -3.92 -0.54
C PRO A 144 18.00 -4.93 -0.38
N THR A 145 17.84 -5.87 0.54
CA THR A 145 18.70 -7.05 0.69
C THR A 145 17.95 -8.30 0.23
N ASP A 146 18.66 -9.30 -0.27
CA ASP A 146 18.05 -10.57 -0.75
C ASP A 146 17.17 -11.20 0.34
N GLU A 147 17.65 -11.21 1.59
CA GLU A 147 16.89 -11.70 2.75
C GLU A 147 15.58 -10.92 2.96
N LYS A 148 15.61 -9.58 2.92
CA LYS A 148 14.39 -8.76 3.05
C LYS A 148 13.43 -8.99 1.90
N ILE A 149 13.94 -9.17 0.68
CA ILE A 149 13.11 -9.46 -0.50
C ILE A 149 12.41 -10.82 -0.32
N GLU A 150 13.14 -11.86 0.09
CA GLU A 150 12.56 -13.18 0.36
C GLU A 150 11.47 -13.13 1.44
N ILE A 151 11.71 -12.37 2.52
CA ILE A 151 10.71 -12.15 3.57
C ILE A 151 9.48 -11.47 3.00
N ILE A 152 9.63 -10.36 2.26
CA ILE A 152 8.51 -9.63 1.66
C ILE A 152 7.70 -10.54 0.71
N GLU A 153 8.37 -11.28 -0.17
CA GLU A 153 7.70 -12.18 -1.12
C GLU A 153 6.92 -13.28 -0.39
N SER A 154 7.43 -13.77 0.74
CA SER A 154 6.73 -14.78 1.56
C SER A 154 5.40 -14.29 2.15
N LEU A 155 5.23 -12.97 2.29
CA LEU A 155 4.01 -12.34 2.80
C LEU A 155 2.93 -12.19 1.74
N PHE A 156 3.29 -12.24 0.46
CA PHE A 156 2.36 -12.01 -0.63
C PHE A 156 1.35 -13.14 -0.76
N ARG A 157 0.08 -12.76 -0.86
CA ARG A 157 -1.01 -13.66 -1.20
C ARG A 157 -1.83 -13.07 -2.34
N THR A 158 -2.59 -13.93 -2.98
CA THR A 158 -3.58 -13.53 -3.98
C THR A 158 -4.95 -13.60 -3.34
N ASP A 159 -5.76 -12.57 -3.54
CA ASP A 159 -7.17 -12.58 -3.15
C ASP A 159 -8.02 -13.39 -4.14
N GLN A 160 -9.34 -13.42 -3.88
CA GLN A 160 -10.31 -14.16 -4.68
C GLN A 160 -10.43 -13.64 -6.12
N HIS A 161 -9.98 -12.41 -6.37
CA HIS A 161 -10.09 -11.71 -7.64
C HIS A 161 -8.74 -11.64 -8.38
N GLY A 162 -7.71 -12.36 -7.91
CA GLY A 162 -6.39 -12.35 -8.53
C GLY A 162 -5.51 -11.16 -8.14
N ASN A 163 -5.96 -10.28 -7.24
CA ASN A 163 -5.18 -9.14 -6.78
C ASN A 163 -4.23 -9.55 -5.64
N GLY A 164 -3.01 -9.02 -5.66
CA GLY A 164 -2.08 -9.22 -4.56
C GLY A 164 -2.53 -8.49 -3.29
N SER A 165 -2.36 -9.15 -2.14
CA SER A 165 -2.72 -8.62 -0.82
C SER A 165 -1.84 -9.23 0.28
N ILE A 166 -1.66 -8.50 1.38
CA ILE A 166 -1.01 -8.99 2.60
C ILE A 166 -2.03 -8.93 3.73
N PHE A 167 -2.41 -10.08 4.29
CA PHE A 167 -3.45 -10.16 5.34
C PHE A 167 -2.93 -9.76 6.74
N ALA A 168 -2.45 -8.52 6.89
CA ALA A 168 -1.98 -8.00 8.18
C ALA A 168 -3.15 -7.58 9.09
N LEU A 169 -4.18 -6.95 8.52
CA LEU A 169 -5.38 -6.50 9.25
C LEU A 169 -6.60 -7.37 8.91
N ARG A 170 -7.56 -7.42 9.82
CA ARG A 170 -8.86 -8.09 9.64
C ARG A 170 -10.01 -7.19 10.06
N ASP A 171 -11.13 -7.39 9.38
CA ASP A 171 -12.41 -6.85 9.80
C ASP A 171 -12.94 -7.62 11.02
N PRO A 172 -13.71 -6.96 11.91
CA PRO A 172 -14.27 -7.60 13.08
C PRO A 172 -15.16 -8.79 12.69
N GLY A 173 -14.85 -9.99 13.18
CA GLY A 173 -15.64 -11.21 12.96
C GLY A 173 -14.91 -12.35 12.22
N CYS A 174 -13.70 -12.13 11.72
CA CYS A 174 -12.89 -13.18 11.09
C CYS A 174 -12.02 -13.96 12.11
N SER A 175 -11.77 -15.25 11.85
CA SER A 175 -11.07 -16.21 12.74
C SER A 175 -9.65 -15.78 13.23
N PRO A 176 -9.15 -16.30 14.37
CA PRO A 176 -7.78 -16.04 14.83
C PRO A 176 -6.76 -16.83 13.99
N GLY A 177 -5.70 -16.19 13.49
CA GLY A 177 -4.65 -16.88 12.73
C GLY A 177 -3.61 -16.02 11.98
N HIS A 178 -3.61 -14.68 12.13
CA HIS A 178 -2.70 -13.78 11.39
C HIS A 178 -1.59 -13.15 12.23
N ASP A 179 -1.47 -13.58 13.49
CA ASP A 179 -0.44 -13.11 14.41
C ASP A 179 0.98 -13.36 13.83
N SER A 180 1.14 -14.40 12.99
CA SER A 180 2.41 -14.68 12.31
C SER A 180 2.79 -13.61 11.27
N VAL A 181 1.85 -13.09 10.50
CA VAL A 181 2.12 -12.03 9.51
C VAL A 181 2.55 -10.75 10.22
N LEU A 182 1.81 -10.37 11.27
CA LEU A 182 2.15 -9.20 12.09
C LEU A 182 3.50 -9.37 12.78
N GLN A 183 3.81 -10.57 13.26
CA GLN A 183 5.10 -10.88 13.86
C GLN A 183 6.23 -10.76 12.84
N THR A 184 6.08 -11.30 11.62
CA THR A 184 7.07 -11.14 10.56
C THR A 184 7.28 -9.67 10.19
N LEU A 185 6.20 -8.88 10.08
CA LEU A 185 6.30 -7.45 9.82
C LEU A 185 7.05 -6.72 10.94
N GLU A 186 6.74 -7.02 12.20
CA GLU A 186 7.31 -6.33 13.36
C GLU A 186 8.77 -6.75 13.65
N GLU A 187 9.09 -8.04 13.56
CA GLU A 187 10.39 -8.57 13.98
C GLU A 187 11.41 -8.65 12.84
N GLN A 188 10.97 -8.81 11.59
CA GLN A 188 11.89 -9.07 10.47
C GLN A 188 11.94 -7.92 9.45
N LEU A 189 10.92 -7.07 9.42
CA LEU A 189 10.83 -6.01 8.41
C LEU A 189 11.08 -4.61 8.97
N LEU A 190 10.59 -4.32 10.17
CA LEU A 190 10.82 -3.05 10.87
C LEU A 190 12.23 -2.99 11.48
N PRO A 191 12.77 -1.77 11.70
CA PRO A 191 14.04 -1.58 12.40
C PRO A 191 13.97 -2.06 13.86
N ASP A 192 14.97 -2.84 14.27
CA ASP A 192 15.11 -3.28 15.66
C ASP A 192 15.46 -2.05 16.53
N PRO A 193 14.70 -1.75 17.59
CA PRO A 193 14.97 -0.61 18.48
C PRO A 193 16.36 -0.62 19.13
N ARG A 194 17.05 -1.76 19.15
CA ARG A 194 18.39 -1.91 19.73
C ARG A 194 19.51 -1.74 18.70
N GLU A 195 19.24 -2.08 17.44
CA GLU A 195 20.23 -2.02 16.36
C GLU A 195 20.12 -0.70 15.57
N ASP A 196 18.90 -0.20 15.37
CA ASP A 196 18.59 1.01 14.61
C ASP A 196 17.56 1.87 15.36
N GLU A 197 18.01 2.43 16.49
CA GLU A 197 17.18 3.26 17.39
C GLU A 197 16.60 4.48 16.66
N ASP A 198 17.38 5.13 15.79
CA ASP A 198 16.98 6.36 15.10
C ASP A 198 15.82 6.11 14.12
N ALA A 199 15.90 5.08 13.27
CA ALA A 199 14.82 4.75 12.35
C ALA A 199 13.57 4.27 13.11
N HIS A 200 13.76 3.47 14.16
CA HIS A 200 12.67 3.01 15.02
C HIS A 200 11.94 4.20 15.67
N LYS A 201 12.69 5.13 16.25
CA LYS A 201 12.17 6.31 16.92
C LYS A 201 11.51 7.27 15.93
N GLY A 202 12.09 7.49 14.75
CA GLY A 202 11.50 8.35 13.72
C GLY A 202 10.11 7.88 13.27
N ALA A 203 9.94 6.57 13.07
CA ALA A 203 8.63 6.00 12.77
C ALA A 203 7.64 6.22 13.92
N TRP A 204 8.06 6.03 15.17
CA TRP A 204 7.21 6.24 16.34
C TRP A 204 6.85 7.70 16.59
N ASP A 205 7.79 8.62 16.45
CA ASP A 205 7.56 10.06 16.60
C ASP A 205 6.50 10.52 15.60
N THR A 206 6.57 10.00 14.36
CA THR A 206 5.54 10.25 13.33
C THR A 206 4.17 9.69 13.72
N ILE A 207 4.10 8.49 14.31
CA ILE A 207 2.83 7.93 14.83
C ILE A 207 2.26 8.82 15.94
N MET A 208 3.10 9.30 16.86
CA MET A 208 2.69 10.21 17.94
C MET A 208 2.22 11.56 17.40
N GLU A 209 2.83 12.06 16.33
CA GLU A 209 2.42 13.30 15.66
C GLU A 209 1.07 13.14 14.96
N ILE A 210 0.85 12.04 14.24
CA ILE A 210 -0.39 11.78 13.50
C ILE A 210 -1.59 11.60 14.43
N HIS A 211 -1.46 10.75 15.46
CA HIS A 211 -2.58 10.33 16.30
C HIS A 211 -2.67 11.08 17.64
N GLY A 212 -1.61 11.81 18.00
CA GLY A 212 -1.50 12.54 19.25
C GLY A 212 -0.89 11.70 20.37
N LYS A 213 0.14 12.26 21.03
CA LYS A 213 0.92 11.59 22.09
C LYS A 213 0.06 11.02 23.22
N GLU A 214 -0.94 11.76 23.71
CA GLU A 214 -1.80 11.30 24.79
C GLU A 214 -2.74 10.17 24.34
N SER A 215 -3.27 10.25 23.11
CA SER A 215 -4.11 9.20 22.53
C SER A 215 -3.33 7.89 22.37
N VAL A 216 -2.06 7.95 21.96
CA VAL A 216 -1.19 6.78 21.85
C VAL A 216 -1.00 6.12 23.22
N LYS A 217 -0.65 6.89 24.26
CA LYS A 217 -0.47 6.37 25.62
C LYS A 217 -1.71 5.66 26.15
N VAL A 218 -2.90 6.24 25.95
CA VAL A 218 -4.16 5.64 26.38
C VAL A 218 -4.38 4.29 25.70
N ARG A 219 -4.22 4.22 24.37
CA ARG A 219 -4.42 2.97 23.63
C ARG A 219 -3.36 1.91 23.91
N GLU A 220 -2.14 2.30 24.24
CA GLU A 220 -1.10 1.37 24.71
C GLU A 220 -1.49 0.75 26.07
N GLN A 221 -1.99 1.55 27.01
CA GLN A 221 -2.46 1.07 28.30
C GLN A 221 -3.67 0.13 28.19
N GLU A 222 -4.56 0.38 27.22
CA GLU A 222 -5.70 -0.48 26.92
C GLU A 222 -5.28 -1.85 26.34
N GLY A 223 -4.06 -1.98 25.81
CA GLY A 223 -3.56 -3.25 25.27
C GLY A 223 -4.34 -3.77 24.06
N SER A 224 -4.97 -2.87 23.29
CA SER A 224 -5.79 -3.27 22.13
C SER A 224 -4.92 -3.91 21.04
N LYS A 225 -5.11 -5.21 20.80
CA LYS A 225 -4.42 -5.96 19.72
C LYS A 225 -4.68 -5.35 18.35
N SER A 226 -5.91 -4.89 18.12
CA SER A 226 -6.32 -4.29 16.86
C SER A 226 -5.62 -2.94 16.59
N TRP A 227 -5.36 -2.19 17.65
CA TRP A 227 -4.58 -0.96 17.60
C TRP A 227 -3.11 -1.27 17.33
N ARG A 228 -2.51 -2.21 18.07
CA ARG A 228 -1.13 -2.65 17.85
C ARG A 228 -0.89 -3.09 16.40
N ALA A 229 -1.80 -3.89 15.83
CA ALA A 229 -1.72 -4.33 14.44
C ALA A 229 -1.69 -3.15 13.46
N ARG A 230 -2.54 -2.13 13.67
CA ARG A 230 -2.56 -0.90 12.86
C ARG A 230 -1.27 -0.09 13.02
N CYS A 231 -0.74 0.01 14.23
CA CYS A 231 0.56 0.65 14.46
C CYS A 231 1.71 -0.08 13.75
N ILE A 232 1.70 -1.42 13.72
CA ILE A 232 2.69 -2.19 12.93
C ILE A 232 2.57 -1.82 11.45
N VAL A 233 1.37 -1.90 10.87
CA VAL A 233 1.15 -1.58 9.45
C VAL A 233 1.55 -0.13 9.14
N ALA A 234 1.14 0.83 9.97
CA ALA A 234 1.48 2.24 9.79
C ALA A 234 2.99 2.47 9.85
N ARG A 235 3.70 1.85 10.82
CA ARG A 235 5.17 1.93 10.91
C ARG A 235 5.85 1.31 9.70
N VAL A 236 5.34 0.21 9.16
CA VAL A 236 5.88 -0.39 7.93
C VAL A 236 5.69 0.58 6.76
N LEU A 237 4.50 1.15 6.59
CA LEU A 237 4.27 2.15 5.53
C LEU A 237 5.24 3.34 5.66
N LEU A 238 5.45 3.85 6.89
CA LEU A 238 6.38 4.94 7.15
C LEU A 238 7.83 4.55 6.83
N TYR A 239 8.27 3.38 7.28
CA TYR A 239 9.63 2.89 7.08
C TYR A 239 9.94 2.71 5.58
N PHE A 240 8.95 2.30 4.77
CA PHE A 240 9.07 2.19 3.31
C PHE A 240 8.67 3.47 2.57
N ASP A 241 8.85 4.65 3.18
CA ASP A 241 8.67 5.97 2.55
C ASP A 241 7.28 6.26 1.96
N PHE A 242 6.23 5.62 2.46
CA PHE A 242 4.89 5.84 1.92
C PHE A 242 4.48 7.33 1.99
N LEU A 243 4.82 8.05 3.06
CA LEU A 243 4.43 9.46 3.19
C LEU A 243 5.08 10.37 2.13
N THR A 244 6.34 10.14 1.80
CA THR A 244 7.12 10.99 0.89
C THR A 244 6.98 10.55 -0.56
N ARG A 245 7.10 9.24 -0.82
CA ARG A 245 7.13 8.66 -2.17
C ARG A 245 5.77 8.10 -2.62
N GLY A 246 4.90 7.74 -1.68
CA GLY A 246 3.63 7.07 -2.01
C GLY A 246 3.83 5.66 -2.55
N VAL A 247 2.91 5.22 -3.41
CA VAL A 247 3.04 3.96 -4.14
C VAL A 247 3.74 4.24 -5.47
N VAL A 248 4.91 3.62 -5.68
CA VAL A 248 5.68 3.78 -6.92
C VAL A 248 5.16 2.78 -7.96
N GLU A 249 4.50 3.29 -9.00
CA GLU A 249 3.95 2.46 -10.10
C GLU A 249 4.91 2.37 -11.31
N GLU A 250 5.85 3.30 -11.45
CA GLU A 250 6.81 3.37 -12.55
C GLU A 250 8.21 3.74 -12.04
N PRO A 251 9.30 3.29 -12.70
CA PRO A 251 10.65 3.66 -12.30
C PRO A 251 10.89 5.17 -12.49
N PHE A 252 11.64 5.78 -11.58
CA PHE A 252 12.06 7.18 -11.71
C PHE A 252 12.91 7.32 -12.99
N SER A 253 12.45 8.15 -13.93
CA SER A 253 13.15 8.46 -15.18
C SER A 253 14.16 9.59 -15.02
#